data_AF-M6XYR2-F1
#
_entry.id   AF-M6XYR2-F1
#
_cell.length_a   1.000
_cell.length_b   1.000
_cell.length_c   1.000
_cell.angle_alpha   90.00
_cell.angle_beta   90.00
_cell.angle_gamma   90.00
#
_symmetry.space_group_name_H-M   'P 1'
#
loop_
_entity.id
_entity.type
_entity.pdbx_description
1 polymer ?
#
loop_
_entity_poly.entity_id
_entity_poly.type
_entity_poly.pdbx_seq_one_letter_code
_entity_poly.pdbx_strand_id
1 'polypeptide(L)'
;MRNWKKMLIVVLLVSIGVGFEYSINPTPVHASSKANNSIVQKPTDQPKDKPIQVIVSDGGKFYYAPIFSGGESYIQIEQCWERHVMNARYDVFQRISYYIEDTWLCITAPNKVIHGEEPWDYVNLRPCTINDSL
;
A
#
# COMPACT_ATOMS: atom_id res chain seq x y z
N MET A 1 56.03 0.20 13.32
CA MET A 1 54.62 0.64 13.11
C MET A 1 54.42 1.23 11.70
N ARG A 2 54.55 0.45 10.62
CA ARG A 2 54.42 0.96 9.23
C ARG A 2 53.57 0.07 8.30
N ASN A 3 53.20 -1.14 8.76
CA ASN A 3 52.54 -2.14 7.91
C ASN A 3 51.04 -2.31 8.22
N TRP A 4 50.53 -1.83 9.36
CA TRP A 4 49.11 -1.97 9.70
C TRP A 4 48.21 -1.11 8.80
N LYS A 5 48.61 0.14 8.48
CA LYS A 5 47.90 0.97 7.49
C LYS A 5 47.82 0.29 6.11
N LYS A 6 48.87 -0.42 5.69
CA LYS A 6 48.88 -1.17 4.43
C LYS A 6 47.97 -2.39 4.47
N MET A 7 47.96 -3.13 5.57
CA MET A 7 47.03 -4.25 5.77
C MET A 7 45.58 -3.79 5.83
N LEU A 8 45.30 -2.64 6.47
CA LEU A 8 43.95 -2.08 6.53
C LEU A 8 43.45 -1.65 5.14
N ILE A 9 44.33 -1.05 4.32
CA ILE A 9 44.02 -0.69 2.93
C ILE A 9 43.77 -1.94 2.07
N VAL A 10 44.57 -3.00 2.22
CA VAL A 10 44.36 -4.27 1.49
C VAL A 10 43.02 -4.90 1.88
N VAL A 11 42.68 -4.92 3.16
CA VAL A 11 41.39 -5.47 3.64
C VAL A 11 40.20 -4.65 3.13
N LEU A 12 40.31 -3.32 3.12
CA LEU A 12 39.29 -2.43 2.54
C LEU A 12 39.12 -2.63 1.03
N LEU A 13 40.21 -2.80 0.27
CA LEU A 13 40.15 -3.03 -1.18
C LEU A 13 39.53 -4.40 -1.53
N VAL A 14 39.83 -5.45 -0.75
CA VAL A 14 39.21 -6.77 -0.94
C VAL A 14 37.72 -6.73 -0.60
N SER A 15 37.29 -5.94 0.39
CA SER A 15 35.87 -5.83 0.74
C SER A 15 35.05 -4.97 -0.25
N ILE A 16 35.66 -3.98 -0.90
CA ILE A 16 35.02 -3.25 -2.02
C ILE A 16 34.92 -4.16 -3.28
N GLY A 17 35.89 -5.06 -3.49
CA GLY A 17 35.89 -6.00 -4.62
C GLY A 17 34.89 -7.16 -4.49
N VAL A 18 34.45 -7.50 -3.27
CA VAL A 18 33.48 -8.60 -3.02
C VAL A 18 32.04 -8.08 -2.83
N GLY A 19 31.86 -6.77 -2.62
CA GLY A 19 30.54 -6.14 -2.39
C GLY A 19 29.75 -5.77 -3.64
N PHE A 20 30.32 -5.89 -4.85
CA PHE A 20 29.69 -5.47 -6.11
C PHE A 20 29.38 -6.61 -7.09
N GLU A 21 29.45 -7.88 -6.68
CA GLU A 21 29.04 -9.01 -7.54
C GLU A 21 27.72 -9.67 -7.13
N TYR A 22 27.03 -9.16 -6.11
CA TYR A 22 25.70 -9.65 -5.69
C TYR A 22 24.60 -8.61 -5.84
N SER A 23 24.57 -7.91 -6.98
CA SER A 23 23.34 -7.32 -7.50
C SER A 23 23.60 -6.79 -8.89
N ILE A 24 22.67 -7.11 -9.80
CA ILE A 24 22.71 -6.85 -11.23
C ILE A 24 23.56 -7.90 -11.95
N ASN A 25 22.95 -9.06 -12.23
CA ASN A 25 23.12 -9.64 -13.57
C ASN A 25 22.40 -8.65 -14.50
N PRO A 26 23.10 -7.85 -15.33
CA PRO A 26 22.44 -7.32 -16.51
C PRO A 26 22.56 -8.45 -17.51
N THR A 27 21.83 -9.55 -17.30
CA THR A 27 21.41 -10.29 -18.47
C THR A 27 20.62 -9.25 -19.25
N PRO A 28 21.11 -8.82 -20.44
CA PRO A 28 20.23 -8.09 -21.32
C PRO A 28 19.19 -9.15 -21.63
N VAL A 29 18.03 -9.04 -20.96
CA VAL A 29 16.85 -9.71 -21.45
C VAL A 29 16.66 -9.03 -22.78
N HIS A 30 17.21 -9.64 -23.83
CA HIS A 30 16.74 -9.40 -25.17
C HIS A 30 15.25 -9.68 -25.05
N ALA A 31 14.47 -8.63 -24.89
CA ALA A 31 13.05 -8.65 -25.13
C ALA A 31 12.95 -8.94 -26.63
N SER A 32 13.10 -10.22 -26.96
CA SER A 32 12.74 -10.77 -28.25
C SER A 32 11.27 -10.39 -28.39
N SER A 33 10.99 -9.49 -29.33
CA SER A 33 9.64 -9.08 -29.72
C SER A 33 8.81 -10.21 -30.33
N LYS A 34 9.27 -11.47 -30.18
CA LYS A 34 8.64 -12.71 -30.59
C LYS A 34 8.55 -13.68 -29.40
N ALA A 35 7.94 -13.23 -28.30
CA ALA A 35 7.28 -14.16 -27.42
C ALA A 35 5.85 -14.35 -27.97
N ASN A 36 5.60 -15.46 -28.67
CA ASN A 36 4.23 -15.89 -29.06
C ASN A 36 3.41 -16.39 -27.85
N ASN A 37 3.87 -16.06 -26.65
CA ASN A 37 3.29 -16.52 -25.40
C ASN A 37 2.39 -15.38 -24.92
N SER A 38 1.19 -15.31 -25.47
CA SER A 38 0.12 -14.53 -24.86
C SER A 38 -0.07 -15.06 -23.45
N ILE A 39 0.41 -14.35 -22.43
CA ILE A 39 0.03 -14.64 -21.05
C ILE A 39 -1.47 -14.38 -20.98
N VAL A 40 -2.26 -15.45 -20.93
CA VAL A 40 -3.71 -15.35 -20.75
C VAL A 40 -3.94 -14.77 -19.36
N GLN A 41 -4.29 -13.49 -19.31
CA GLN A 41 -4.67 -12.85 -18.06
C GLN A 41 -6.02 -13.41 -17.64
N LYS A 42 -6.03 -14.18 -16.56
CA LYS A 42 -7.30 -14.59 -15.95
C LYS A 42 -7.96 -13.33 -15.37
N PRO A 43 -9.23 -13.04 -15.72
CA PRO A 43 -9.97 -11.97 -15.08
C PRO A 43 -10.00 -12.17 -13.56
N THR A 44 -10.01 -11.06 -12.84
CA THR A 44 -10.20 -11.07 -11.39
C THR A 44 -11.59 -11.59 -11.05
N ASP A 45 -11.73 -12.18 -9.87
CA ASP A 45 -13.06 -12.54 -9.38
C ASP A 45 -13.96 -11.30 -9.26
N GLN A 46 -15.28 -11.52 -9.36
CA GLN A 46 -16.24 -10.46 -9.15
C GLN A 46 -16.12 -9.93 -7.71
N PRO A 47 -16.07 -8.59 -7.52
CA PRO A 47 -15.92 -8.01 -6.20
C PRO A 47 -17.14 -8.32 -5.32
N LYS A 48 -16.90 -8.54 -4.03
CA LYS A 48 -17.92 -8.84 -3.02
C LYS A 48 -18.09 -7.65 -2.09
N ASP A 49 -18.57 -6.55 -2.64
CA ASP A 49 -18.71 -5.29 -1.91
C ASP A 49 -19.72 -5.45 -0.76
N LYS A 50 -19.29 -5.09 0.45
CA LYS A 50 -20.09 -5.22 1.68
C LYS A 50 -19.69 -4.16 2.69
N PRO A 51 -20.59 -3.80 3.63
CA PRO A 51 -20.21 -2.93 4.74
C PRO A 51 -19.15 -3.61 5.60
N ILE A 52 -18.19 -2.83 6.12
CA ILE A 52 -17.14 -3.35 6.99
C ILE A 52 -17.66 -3.32 8.42
N GLN A 53 -17.81 -4.52 8.99
CA GLN A 53 -18.22 -4.67 10.38
C GLN A 53 -17.03 -4.50 11.32
N VAL A 54 -17.23 -3.73 12.38
CA VAL A 54 -16.32 -3.55 13.50
C VAL A 54 -16.94 -4.22 14.72
N ILE A 55 -16.17 -5.11 15.35
CA ILE A 55 -16.54 -5.70 16.64
C ILE A 55 -15.63 -5.05 17.69
N VAL A 56 -16.22 -4.28 18.59
CA VAL A 56 -15.49 -3.62 19.67
C VAL A 56 -15.29 -4.57 20.86
N SER A 57 -14.45 -4.17 21.82
CA SER A 57 -14.01 -5.03 22.93
C SER A 57 -15.13 -5.57 23.82
N ASP A 58 -16.26 -4.87 23.92
CA ASP A 58 -17.44 -5.29 24.67
C ASP A 58 -18.42 -6.18 23.86
N GLY A 59 -18.06 -6.53 22.62
CA GLY A 59 -18.90 -7.31 21.71
C GLY A 59 -19.92 -6.51 20.93
N GLY A 60 -19.96 -5.18 21.09
CA GLY A 60 -20.76 -4.28 20.27
C GLY A 60 -20.41 -4.42 18.78
N LYS A 61 -21.45 -4.38 17.94
CA LYS A 61 -21.34 -4.54 16.48
C LYS A 61 -21.65 -3.22 15.80
N PHE A 62 -20.67 -2.69 15.10
CA PHE A 62 -20.77 -1.42 14.39
C PHE A 62 -20.22 -1.57 12.97
N TYR A 63 -20.27 -0.49 12.21
CA TYR A 63 -19.81 -0.47 10.83
C TYR A 63 -19.01 0.80 10.52
N TYR A 64 -18.05 0.69 9.61
CA TYR A 64 -17.36 1.85 9.08
C TYR A 64 -18.27 2.68 8.17
N ALA A 65 -18.29 3.98 8.44
CA ALA A 65 -19.14 4.97 7.81
C ALA A 65 -18.28 6.15 7.33
N PRO A 66 -18.10 6.35 6.01
CA PRO A 66 -17.41 7.52 5.50
C PRO A 66 -18.24 8.80 5.69
N ILE A 67 -17.60 9.86 6.19
CA ILE A 67 -18.20 11.19 6.36
C ILE A 67 -17.28 12.26 5.80
N PHE A 68 -17.88 13.35 5.30
CA PHE A 68 -17.16 14.53 4.81
C PHE A 68 -17.51 15.72 5.70
N SER A 69 -16.49 16.37 6.26
CA SER A 69 -16.66 17.51 7.16
C SER A 69 -15.43 18.40 7.11
N GLY A 70 -15.65 19.73 7.08
CA GLY A 70 -14.54 20.69 7.10
C GLY A 70 -13.60 20.63 5.89
N GLY A 71 -14.04 20.09 4.75
CA GLY A 71 -13.21 19.89 3.56
C GLY A 71 -12.35 18.63 3.59
N GLU A 72 -12.42 17.85 4.66
CA GLU A 72 -11.74 16.56 4.81
C GLU A 72 -12.76 15.42 4.91
N SER A 73 -12.26 14.20 4.81
CA SER A 73 -13.06 12.99 4.93
C SER A 73 -12.52 12.08 6.03
N TYR A 74 -13.41 11.36 6.68
CA TYR A 74 -13.08 10.50 7.81
C TYR A 74 -13.87 9.20 7.74
N ILE A 75 -13.38 8.18 8.44
CA ILE A 75 -14.12 6.95 8.70
C ILE A 75 -14.62 6.97 10.15
N GLN A 76 -15.93 7.04 10.33
CA GLN A 76 -16.59 6.93 11.63
C GLN A 76 -17.07 5.50 11.87
N ILE A 77 -17.41 5.20 13.12
CA ILE A 77 -18.03 3.94 13.55
C ILE A 77 -19.49 4.24 13.86
N GLU A 78 -20.41 3.66 13.10
CA GLU A 78 -21.85 3.90 13.21
C GLU A 78 -22.64 2.58 13.36
N GLN A 79 -23.92 2.70 13.72
CA GLN A 79 -24.86 1.57 13.73
C GLN A 79 -25.27 1.18 12.30
N CYS A 80 -25.72 -0.06 12.10
CA CYS A 80 -25.96 -0.58 10.75
C CYS A 80 -27.06 0.12 9.95
N TRP A 81 -27.99 0.80 10.63
CA TRP A 81 -29.11 1.51 10.01
C TRP A 81 -28.79 2.97 9.72
N GLU A 82 -27.60 3.45 10.08
CA GLU A 82 -27.21 4.83 9.81
C GLU A 82 -26.91 5.03 8.32
N ARG A 83 -27.28 6.20 7.81
CA ARG A 83 -27.28 6.51 6.38
C ARG A 83 -25.89 6.50 5.73
N HIS A 84 -24.83 6.67 6.52
CA HIS A 84 -23.45 6.74 6.00
C HIS A 84 -22.83 5.35 5.87
N VAL A 85 -23.41 4.32 6.49
CA VAL A 85 -22.95 2.94 6.33
C VAL A 85 -23.23 2.47 4.90
N MET A 86 -22.17 2.13 4.18
CA MET A 86 -22.24 1.72 2.77
C MET A 86 -21.25 0.60 2.47
N ASN A 87 -21.43 -0.01 1.29
CA ASN A 87 -20.57 -1.10 0.86
C ASN A 87 -19.15 -0.60 0.56
N ALA A 88 -18.16 -1.26 1.13
CA ALA A 88 -16.76 -1.08 0.78
C ALA A 88 -16.28 -2.22 -0.13
N ARG A 89 -15.28 -1.93 -0.95
CA ARG A 89 -14.58 -2.89 -1.79
C ARG A 89 -13.16 -3.10 -1.27
N TYR A 90 -12.79 -4.36 -1.06
CA TYR A 90 -11.39 -4.77 -0.97
C TYR A 90 -10.93 -5.24 -2.35
N ASP A 91 -9.99 -4.50 -2.95
CA ASP A 91 -9.59 -4.73 -4.34
C ASP A 91 -8.29 -5.53 -4.48
N VAL A 92 -7.90 -5.83 -5.73
CA VAL A 92 -6.70 -6.61 -6.05
C VAL A 92 -5.39 -5.90 -5.71
N PHE A 93 -5.43 -4.60 -5.41
CA PHE A 93 -4.29 -3.83 -4.93
C PHE A 93 -4.26 -3.75 -3.40
N GLN A 94 -5.09 -4.55 -2.71
CA GLN A 94 -5.19 -4.61 -1.26
C GLN A 94 -5.65 -3.29 -0.62
N ARG A 95 -6.45 -2.51 -1.35
CA ARG A 95 -7.01 -1.25 -0.84
C ARG A 95 -8.46 -1.47 -0.42
N ILE A 96 -8.87 -0.74 0.61
CA ILE A 96 -10.27 -0.61 0.98
C ILE A 96 -10.80 0.68 0.37
N SER A 97 -11.90 0.60 -0.38
CA SER A 97 -12.46 1.74 -1.10
C SER A 97 -13.98 1.82 -1.02
N TYR A 98 -14.49 3.03 -1.18
CA TYR A 98 -15.91 3.37 -1.26
C TYR A 98 -16.19 4.03 -2.60
N TYR A 99 -17.32 3.69 -3.21
CA TYR A 99 -17.80 4.35 -4.42
C TYR A 99 -18.77 5.47 -4.03
N ILE A 100 -18.31 6.72 -4.20
CA ILE A 100 -19.03 7.93 -3.77
C ILE A 100 -18.98 8.93 -4.92
N GLU A 101 -20.14 9.46 -5.32
CA GLU A 101 -20.24 10.47 -6.40
C GLU A 101 -19.45 10.10 -7.66
N ASP A 102 -19.70 8.89 -8.16
CA ASP A 102 -19.05 8.32 -9.35
C ASP A 102 -17.52 8.17 -9.28
N THR A 103 -16.97 8.20 -8.06
CA THR A 103 -15.53 8.11 -7.82
C THR A 103 -15.21 7.02 -6.79
N TRP A 104 -14.16 6.24 -7.07
CA TRP A 104 -13.58 5.34 -6.06
C TRP A 104 -12.64 6.12 -5.15
N LEU A 105 -12.99 6.18 -3.88
CA LEU A 105 -12.18 6.78 -2.82
C LEU A 105 -11.63 5.70 -1.91
N CYS A 106 -10.33 5.71 -1.69
CA CYS A 106 -9.60 4.73 -0.90
C CYS A 106 -9.37 5.26 0.51
N ILE A 107 -9.44 4.37 1.50
CA ILE A 107 -8.98 4.66 2.85
C ILE A 107 -7.46 4.83 2.81
N THR A 108 -6.98 6.00 3.20
CA THR A 108 -5.57 6.39 3.12
C THR A 108 -5.09 6.84 4.50
N ALA A 109 -3.95 6.30 4.94
CA ALA A 109 -3.27 6.75 6.15
C ALA A 109 -2.54 8.09 5.88
N PRO A 110 -2.49 9.02 6.86
CA PRO A 110 -1.81 10.29 6.68
C PRO A 110 -0.29 10.14 6.47
N ASN A 111 0.29 11.10 5.73
CA ASN A 111 1.70 11.08 5.36
C ASN A 111 2.65 10.94 6.55
N LYS A 112 2.34 11.64 7.65
CA LYS A 112 3.15 11.59 8.88
C LYS A 112 3.14 10.21 9.54
N VAL A 113 2.04 9.47 9.44
CA VAL A 113 1.93 8.12 10.01
C VAL A 113 2.74 7.12 9.19
N ILE A 114 2.65 7.20 7.85
CA ILE A 114 3.41 6.30 6.96
C ILE A 114 4.92 6.56 7.01
N HIS A 115 5.34 7.80 7.30
CA HIS A 115 6.75 8.17 7.49
C HIS A 115 7.24 7.97 8.94
N GLY A 116 6.36 7.59 9.87
CA GLY A 116 6.70 7.37 11.27
C GLY A 116 7.00 8.64 12.06
N GLU A 117 6.58 9.81 11.59
CA GLU A 117 6.66 11.07 12.32
C GLU A 117 5.61 11.14 13.43
N GLU A 118 4.43 10.59 13.18
CA GLU A 118 3.33 10.50 14.15
C GLU A 118 2.96 9.02 14.37
N PRO A 119 2.71 8.59 15.61
CA PRO A 119 2.43 7.19 15.91
C PRO A 119 1.04 6.74 15.44
N TRP A 120 0.10 7.67 15.33
CA TRP A 120 -1.26 7.43 14.88
C TRP A 120 -1.90 8.74 14.39
N ASP A 121 -2.87 8.62 13.51
CA ASP A 121 -3.77 9.70 13.09
C ASP A 121 -5.02 9.06 12.45
N TYR A 122 -6.03 9.86 12.14
CA TYR A 122 -7.24 9.42 11.45
C TYR A 122 -6.94 9.07 10.00
N VAL A 123 -7.61 8.03 9.49
CA VAL A 123 -7.60 7.72 8.06
C VAL A 123 -8.61 8.59 7.32
N ASN A 124 -8.24 9.03 6.12
CA ASN A 124 -9.08 9.86 5.27
C ASN A 124 -9.40 9.11 3.97
N LEU A 125 -10.39 9.60 3.23
CA LEU A 125 -10.67 9.18 1.88
C LEU A 125 -9.96 10.05 0.85
N ARG A 126 -9.23 9.41 -0.06
CA ARG A 126 -8.56 10.07 -1.21
C ARG A 126 -8.89 9.32 -2.50
N PRO A 127 -8.85 9.96 -3.67
CA PRO A 127 -9.00 9.25 -4.94
C PRO A 127 -8.05 8.05 -5.02
N CYS A 128 -8.57 6.88 -5.39
CA CYS A 128 -7.77 5.67 -5.47
C CYS A 128 -6.71 5.76 -6.59
N THR A 129 -5.43 5.67 -6.23
CA THR A 129 -4.29 5.64 -7.16
C THR A 129 -3.55 4.30 -7.06
N ILE A 130 -3.03 3.78 -8.17
CA ILE A 130 -2.25 2.53 -8.19
C ILE A 130 -0.81 2.78 -7.75
N ASN A 131 -0.29 3.94 -8.13
CA ASN A 131 1.08 4.37 -7.93
C ASN A 131 1.11 5.65 -7.10
N ASP A 132 0.48 5.60 -5.93
CA ASP A 132 0.57 6.72 -5.00
C ASP A 132 2.04 6.97 -4.65
N SER A 133 2.52 8.19 -4.87
CA SER A 133 3.91 8.57 -4.62
C SER A 133 4.13 9.06 -3.18
N LEU A 134 3.16 8.80 -2.29
CA LEU A 134 3.19 9.14 -0.88
C LEU A 134 4.47 8.63 -0.22
#